data_AF-A0A971YTP9-F1
#
_entry.id   AF-A0A971YTP9-F1
#
_cell.length_a   1.000
_cell.length_b   1.000
_cell.length_c   1.000
_cell.angle_alpha   90.00
_cell.angle_beta   90.00
_cell.angle_gamma   90.00
#
_symmetry.space_group_name_H-M   'P 1'
#
loop_
_entity.id
_entity.type
_entity.pdbx_description
1 polymer ?
#
loop_
_entity_poly.entity_id
_entity_poly.type
_entity_poly.pdbx_seq_one_letter_code
_entity_poly.pdbx_strand_id
1 'polypeptide(L)'
;VCQRCAGLMEEAAFVWPEPLAVQETLALFGEADYCLGMRLHALIFAAVQRVPMLGLVYDPKVESFLRELGLGDAAFNLPLDEGRSIDGKELLSSLHYLQAERERLVEQIDQRVEEMAARVSKANRRMEEELAVVGVRV
;
A
#
# COMPACT_ATOMS: atom_id res chain seq x y z
N VAL A 1 -14.03 -0.14 -16.07
CA VAL A 1 -14.08 0.97 -15.09
C VAL A 1 -12.95 1.96 -15.32
N CYS A 2 -11.68 1.56 -15.27
CA CYS A 2 -10.52 2.46 -15.42
C CYS A 2 -10.58 3.35 -16.68
N GLN A 3 -10.93 2.81 -17.84
CA GLN A 3 -11.09 3.59 -19.08
C GLN A 3 -12.16 4.68 -18.98
N ARG A 4 -13.26 4.45 -18.25
CA ARG A 4 -14.29 5.46 -18.03
C ARG A 4 -13.78 6.56 -17.11
N CYS A 5 -13.03 6.21 -16.06
CA CYS A 5 -12.41 7.20 -15.17
C CYS A 5 -11.40 8.05 -15.93
N ALA A 6 -10.54 7.46 -16.75
CA ALA A 6 -9.60 8.18 -17.60
C ALA A 6 -10.31 9.17 -18.56
N GLY A 7 -11.46 8.79 -19.12
CA GLY A 7 -12.26 9.70 -19.95
C GLY A 7 -12.94 10.85 -19.22
N LEU A 8 -12.91 10.87 -17.88
CA LEU A 8 -13.38 11.99 -17.05
C LEU A 8 -12.25 12.92 -16.59
N MET A 9 -10.99 12.53 -16.81
CA MET A 9 -9.83 13.33 -16.38
C MET A 9 -9.53 14.42 -17.40
N GLU A 10 -9.21 15.61 -16.91
CA GLU A 10 -8.73 16.72 -17.75
C GLU A 10 -7.26 16.52 -18.15
N GLU A 11 -6.47 15.97 -17.24
CA GLU A 11 -5.06 15.64 -17.45
C GLU A 11 -4.87 14.22 -17.99
N ALA A 12 -3.71 13.97 -18.60
CA ALA A 12 -3.39 12.69 -19.19
C ALA A 12 -3.44 11.55 -18.16
N ALA A 13 -4.18 10.49 -18.50
CA ALA A 13 -4.32 9.31 -17.67
C ALA A 13 -3.93 8.06 -18.47
N PHE A 14 -2.98 7.29 -17.95
CA PHE A 14 -2.56 6.03 -18.56
C PHE A 14 -3.27 4.85 -17.89
N VAL A 15 -3.99 4.05 -18.68
CA VAL A 15 -4.60 2.80 -18.24
C VAL A 15 -3.82 1.65 -18.85
N TRP A 16 -3.16 0.87 -18.00
CA TRP A 16 -2.34 -0.24 -18.46
C TRP A 16 -3.22 -1.32 -19.15
N PRO A 17 -2.93 -1.68 -20.41
CA PRO A 17 -3.86 -2.47 -21.23
C PRO A 17 -3.82 -3.97 -20.94
N GLU A 18 -2.67 -4.50 -20.53
CA GLU A 18 -2.44 -5.93 -20.31
C GLU A 18 -1.84 -6.21 -18.93
N PRO A 19 -2.07 -7.38 -18.32
CA PRO A 19 -1.45 -7.71 -17.04
C PRO A 19 0.08 -7.67 -17.13
N LEU A 20 0.71 -6.97 -16.18
CA LEU A 20 2.16 -6.96 -16.02
C LEU A 20 2.62 -8.20 -15.24
N ALA A 21 3.84 -8.65 -15.52
CA ALA A 21 4.54 -9.55 -14.62
C ALA A 21 4.77 -8.87 -13.26
N VAL A 22 5.00 -9.67 -12.21
CA VAL A 22 5.18 -9.14 -10.85
C VAL A 22 6.39 -8.19 -10.77
N GLN A 23 7.48 -8.54 -11.44
CA GLN A 23 8.71 -7.75 -11.49
C GLN A 23 8.49 -6.42 -12.19
N GLU A 24 7.74 -6.41 -13.29
CA GLU A 24 7.40 -5.19 -14.03
C GLU A 24 6.44 -4.31 -13.22
N THR A 25 5.50 -4.93 -12.50
CA THR A 25 4.60 -4.20 -11.59
C THR A 25 5.41 -3.52 -10.48
N LEU A 26 6.33 -4.23 -9.84
CA LEU A 26 7.20 -3.63 -8.82
C LEU A 26 8.03 -2.49 -9.40
N ALA A 27 8.68 -2.69 -10.55
CA ALA A 27 9.44 -1.63 -11.21
C ALA A 27 8.59 -0.38 -11.48
N LEU A 28 7.37 -0.56 -12.02
CA LEU A 28 6.43 0.53 -12.26
C LEU A 28 6.08 1.30 -10.98
N PHE A 29 5.85 0.60 -9.87
CA PHE A 29 5.61 1.27 -8.58
C PHE A 29 6.82 2.09 -8.14
N GLY A 30 8.05 1.62 -8.36
CA GLY A 30 9.27 2.33 -7.98
C GLY A 30 9.49 3.66 -8.70
N GLU A 31 8.84 3.86 -9.86
CA GLU A 31 8.88 5.12 -10.61
C GLU A 31 7.76 6.10 -10.19
N ALA A 32 6.84 5.69 -9.31
CA ALA A 32 5.72 6.52 -8.89
C ALA A 32 6.09 7.42 -7.71
N ASP A 33 5.60 8.67 -7.72
CA ASP A 33 5.73 9.56 -6.57
C ASP A 33 4.83 9.17 -5.40
N TYR A 34 3.62 8.69 -5.72
CA TYR A 34 2.60 8.29 -4.75
C TYR A 34 1.77 7.12 -5.28
N CYS A 35 1.24 6.31 -4.36
CA CYS A 35 0.26 5.28 -4.67
C CYS A 35 -1.11 5.60 -4.05
N LEU A 36 -2.15 5.70 -4.87
CA LEU A 36 -3.54 5.70 -4.40
C LEU A 36 -4.14 4.32 -4.66
N GLY A 37 -4.45 3.59 -3.59
CA GLY A 37 -4.81 2.17 -3.72
C GLY A 37 -5.89 1.75 -2.75
N MET A 38 -6.89 1.02 -3.26
CA MET A 38 -7.85 0.33 -2.41
C MET A 38 -7.42 -1.11 -2.10
N ARG A 39 -6.58 -1.71 -2.95
CA ARG A 39 -6.19 -3.13 -2.86
C ARG A 39 -4.93 -3.27 -2.03
N LEU A 40 -4.96 -4.18 -1.05
CA LEU A 40 -3.81 -4.46 -0.18
C LEU A 40 -2.52 -4.75 -0.96
N HIS A 41 -2.58 -5.57 -2.02
CA HIS A 41 -1.39 -5.89 -2.81
C HIS A 41 -0.74 -4.67 -3.48
N ALA A 42 -1.54 -3.68 -3.90
CA ALA A 42 -0.98 -2.43 -4.44
C ALA A 42 -0.21 -1.68 -3.35
N LEU A 43 -0.76 -1.59 -2.14
CA LEU A 43 -0.12 -0.93 -1.00
C LEU A 43 1.15 -1.67 -0.54
N ILE A 44 1.15 -3.01 -0.60
CA ILE A 44 2.35 -3.81 -0.33
C ILE A 44 3.45 -3.49 -1.35
N PHE A 45 3.12 -3.42 -2.64
CA PHE A 45 4.10 -3.08 -3.68
C PHE A 45 4.63 -1.65 -3.53
N ALA A 46 3.77 -0.70 -3.18
CA ALA A 46 4.18 0.65 -2.83
C ALA A 46 5.15 0.65 -1.64
N ALA A 47 4.87 -0.12 -0.60
CA ALA A 47 5.71 -0.17 0.60
C ALA A 47 7.09 -0.75 0.31
N VAL A 48 7.15 -1.86 -0.43
CA VAL A 48 8.40 -2.48 -0.87
C VAL A 48 9.27 -1.49 -1.66
N GLN A 49 8.63 -0.66 -2.49
CA GLN A 49 9.30 0.36 -3.30
C GLN A 49 9.48 1.71 -2.58
N ARG A 50 9.16 1.80 -1.27
CA ARG A 50 9.24 3.03 -0.46
C ARG A 50 8.43 4.19 -1.04
N VAL A 51 7.34 3.89 -1.73
CA VAL A 51 6.44 4.86 -2.34
C VAL A 51 5.36 5.24 -1.33
N PRO A 52 5.22 6.52 -0.93
CA PRO A 52 4.15 6.95 -0.04
C PRO A 52 2.77 6.65 -0.63
N MET A 53 1.82 6.24 0.22
CA MET A 53 0.55 5.71 -0.24
C MET A 53 -0.64 6.20 0.56
N LEU A 54 -1.77 6.37 -0.12
CA LEU A 54 -3.08 6.64 0.47
C LEU A 54 -3.95 5.40 0.24
N GLY A 55 -4.39 4.77 1.33
CA GLY A 55 -5.25 3.61 1.27
C GLY A 55 -6.72 3.99 1.28
N LEU A 56 -7.44 3.62 0.23
CA LEU A 56 -8.90 3.73 0.19
C LEU A 56 -9.50 2.54 0.94
N VAL A 57 -9.85 2.74 2.20
CA VAL A 57 -10.28 1.69 3.12
C VAL A 57 -11.73 1.31 2.85
N TYR A 58 -11.92 0.17 2.19
CA TYR A 58 -13.20 -0.54 2.14
C TYR A 58 -13.14 -1.91 2.85
N ASP A 59 -11.93 -2.39 3.17
CA ASP A 59 -11.66 -3.67 3.84
C ASP A 59 -10.73 -3.40 5.04
N PRO A 60 -11.01 -3.96 6.23
CA PRO A 60 -10.20 -3.74 7.44
C PRO A 60 -8.71 -4.09 7.29
N LYS A 61 -8.34 -4.94 6.33
CA LYS A 61 -6.94 -5.32 6.06
C LYS A 61 -6.13 -4.14 5.52
N VAL A 62 -6.76 -3.24 4.76
CA VAL A 62 -6.11 -2.04 4.22
C VAL A 62 -5.71 -1.12 5.37
N GLU A 63 -6.65 -0.81 6.25
CA GLU A 63 -6.39 0.02 7.43
C GLU A 63 -5.35 -0.64 8.36
N SER A 64 -5.47 -1.94 8.60
CA SER A 64 -4.53 -2.68 9.45
C SER A 64 -3.10 -2.61 8.90
N PHE A 65 -2.94 -2.78 7.59
CA PHE A 65 -1.63 -2.69 6.94
C PHE A 65 -1.03 -1.28 7.02
N LEU A 66 -1.83 -0.24 6.75
CA LEU A 66 -1.38 1.14 6.90
C LEU A 66 -0.94 1.44 8.34
N ARG A 67 -1.70 0.99 9.34
CA ARG A 67 -1.30 1.15 10.75
C ARG A 67 -0.02 0.41 11.10
N GLU A 68 0.23 -0.76 10.52
CA GLU A 68 1.48 -1.49 10.70
C GLU A 68 2.68 -0.69 10.17
N LEU A 69 2.52 -0.02 9.02
CA LEU A 69 3.48 0.95 8.49
C LEU A 69 3.51 2.30 9.25
N GLY A 70 2.65 2.49 10.26
CA GLY A 70 2.47 3.76 10.98
C GLY A 70 1.81 4.87 10.14
N LEU A 71 1.17 4.50 9.03
CA LEU A 71 0.49 5.39 8.08
C LEU A 71 -1.01 5.51 8.36
N GLY A 72 -1.41 5.50 9.64
CA GLY A 72 -2.82 5.56 10.02
C GLY A 72 -3.57 6.77 9.45
N ASP A 73 -2.89 7.92 9.36
CA ASP A 73 -3.45 9.16 8.80
C ASP A 73 -3.63 9.11 7.27
N ALA A 74 -3.00 8.14 6.60
CA ALA A 74 -3.16 7.89 5.18
C ALA A 74 -4.28 6.85 4.88
N ALA A 75 -5.12 6.55 5.86
CA ALA A 75 -6.30 5.71 5.70
C ALA A 75 -7.53 6.58 5.37
N PHE A 76 -7.97 6.55 4.11
CA PHE A 76 -9.18 7.23 3.68
C PHE A 76 -10.36 6.26 3.68
N ASN A 77 -11.27 6.41 4.64
CA ASN A 77 -12.43 5.53 4.77
C ASN A 77 -13.45 5.78 3.66
N LEU A 78 -13.73 4.74 2.87
CA LEU A 78 -14.76 4.81 1.86
C LEU A 78 -16.14 4.65 2.50
N PRO A 79 -17.13 5.49 2.14
CA PRO A 79 -18.49 5.26 2.57
C PRO A 79 -19.01 3.97 1.91
N LEU A 80 -19.38 2.98 2.73
CA LEU A 80 -19.93 1.70 2.27
C LEU A 80 -21.46 1.71 2.19
N ASP A 81 -22.10 2.71 2.80
CA ASP A 81 -23.55 2.88 2.77
C ASP A 81 -24.01 3.36 1.39
N GLU A 82 -25.11 2.78 0.89
CA GLU A 82 -25.71 3.18 -0.38
C GLU A 82 -26.09 4.67 -0.39
N GLY A 83 -25.72 5.37 -1.47
CA GLY A 83 -26.08 6.78 -1.68
C GLY A 83 -25.15 7.81 -1.04
N ARG A 84 -24.11 7.38 -0.31
CA ARG A 84 -23.05 8.28 0.17
C ARG A 84 -21.91 8.37 -0.86
N SER A 85 -21.58 9.60 -1.26
CA SER A 85 -20.44 9.87 -2.11
C SER A 85 -19.19 10.22 -1.29
N ILE A 86 -18.03 9.99 -1.88
CA ILE A 86 -16.74 10.47 -1.38
C ILE A 86 -16.74 12.01 -1.43
N ASP A 87 -16.29 12.68 -0.38
CA ASP A 87 -15.97 14.10 -0.45
C ASP A 87 -14.60 14.29 -1.10
N GLY A 88 -14.60 14.85 -2.31
CA GLY A 88 -13.38 15.12 -3.06
C GLY A 88 -12.44 16.11 -2.35
N LYS A 89 -12.96 17.02 -1.51
CA LYS A 89 -12.12 17.97 -0.75
C LYS A 89 -11.36 17.28 0.37
N GLU A 90 -12.00 16.33 1.04
CA GLU A 90 -11.34 15.52 2.06
C GLU A 90 -10.25 14.66 1.42
N LEU A 91 -10.55 13.99 0.31
CA LEU A 91 -9.58 13.18 -0.42
C LEU A 91 -8.37 14.03 -0.88
N LEU A 92 -8.63 15.22 -1.43
CA LEU A 92 -7.57 16.13 -1.84
C LEU A 92 -6.70 16.59 -0.67
N SER A 93 -7.31 16.84 0.49
CA SER A 93 -6.58 17.21 1.71
C SER A 93 -5.65 16.08 2.17
N SER A 94 -6.10 14.83 2.10
CA SER A 94 -5.25 13.66 2.38
C SER A 94 -4.10 13.52 1.38
N LEU A 95 -4.32 13.80 0.09
CA LEU A 95 -3.26 13.81 -0.92
C LEU A 95 -2.23 14.91 -0.69
N HIS A 96 -2.67 16.11 -0.29
CA HIS A 96 -1.76 17.20 0.09
C HIS A 96 -0.92 16.84 1.32
N TYR A 97 -1.48 16.13 2.30
CA TYR A 97 -0.72 15.60 3.44
C TYR A 97 0.38 14.64 2.98
N LEU A 98 0.07 13.68 2.09
CA LEU A 98 1.08 12.78 1.52
C LEU A 98 2.23 13.54 0.87
N GLN A 99 1.89 14.60 0.13
CA GLN A 99 2.86 15.41 -0.57
C GLN A 99 3.74 16.23 0.38
N ALA A 100 3.14 16.86 1.39
CA ALA A 100 3.85 17.67 2.38
C ALA A 100 4.82 16.84 3.23
N GLU A 101 4.43 15.61 3.57
CA GLU A 101 5.17 14.73 4.47
C GLU A 101 6.04 13.70 3.73
N ARG A 102 6.19 13.82 2.40
CA ARG A 102 6.77 12.78 1.53
C ARG A 102 8.08 12.18 2.07
N GLU A 103 9.06 13.01 2.41
CA GLU A 103 10.38 12.55 2.87
C GLU A 103 10.27 11.73 4.17
N ARG A 104 9.52 12.24 5.14
CA ARG A 104 9.25 11.56 6.41
C ARG A 104 8.53 10.23 6.19
N LEU A 105 7.56 10.21 5.28
CA LEU A 105 6.79 9.00 4.95
C LEU A 105 7.65 7.94 4.28
N VAL A 106 8.54 8.32 3.36
CA VAL A 106 9.49 7.39 2.71
C VAL A 106 10.39 6.73 3.76
N GLU A 107 10.98 7.52 4.65
CA GLU A 107 11.86 7.01 5.72
C GLU A 107 11.10 6.08 6.68
N GLN A 108 9.89 6.48 7.08
CA GLN A 108 9.04 5.68 7.95
C GLN A 108 8.64 4.35 7.30
N ILE A 109 8.25 4.37 6.02
CA ILE A 109 7.92 3.15 5.27
C ILE A 109 9.13 2.22 5.24
N ASP A 110 10.30 2.75 4.92
CA ASP A 110 11.52 1.95 4.82
C ASP A 110 11.83 1.24 6.14
N GLN A 111 11.89 2.00 7.23
CA GLN A 111 12.13 1.46 8.56
C GLN A 111 11.11 0.37 8.92
N ARG A 112 9.82 0.60 8.65
CA ARG A 112 8.76 -0.36 9.02
C ARG A 112 8.80 -1.62 8.18
N VAL A 113 9.15 -1.52 6.89
CA VAL A 113 9.34 -2.68 6.02
C VAL A 113 10.51 -3.53 6.50
N GLU A 114 11.63 -2.91 6.88
CA GLU A 114 12.77 -3.62 7.46
C GLU A 114 12.42 -4.31 8.79
N GLU A 115 11.71 -3.62 9.68
CA GLU A 115 11.22 -4.18 10.95
C GLU A 115 10.33 -5.41 10.72
N MET A 116 9.39 -5.34 9.77
CA MET A 116 8.53 -6.46 9.41
C MET A 116 9.32 -7.64 8.85
N ALA A 117 10.27 -7.39 7.94
CA ALA A 117 11.11 -8.44 7.36
C ALA A 117 11.95 -9.15 8.44
N ALA A 118 12.53 -8.39 9.36
CA ALA A 118 13.28 -8.93 10.49
C ALA A 118 12.41 -9.79 11.41
N ARG A 119 11.17 -9.37 11.69
CA ARG A 119 10.21 -10.15 12.48
C ARG A 119 9.90 -11.50 11.83
N VAL A 120 9.66 -11.53 10.52
CA VAL A 120 9.40 -12.77 9.77
C VAL A 120 10.62 -13.68 9.80
N SER A 121 11.82 -13.15 9.54
CA SER A 121 13.06 -13.94 9.60
C SER A 121 13.30 -14.58 10.98
N LYS A 122 13.05 -13.80 12.05
CA LYS A 122 13.16 -14.31 13.43
C LYS A 122 12.11 -15.37 13.74
N ALA A 123 10.88 -15.18 13.29
CA ALA A 123 9.80 -16.15 13.49
C ALA A 123 10.09 -17.47 12.77
N ASN A 124 10.54 -17.42 11.52
CA ASN A 124 10.91 -18.60 10.73
C ASN A 124 12.04 -19.40 11.40
N ARG A 125 13.10 -18.71 11.87
CA ARG A 125 14.22 -19.36 12.57
C ARG A 125 13.77 -20.07 13.84
N ARG A 126 12.90 -19.45 14.63
CA ARG A 126 12.35 -20.07 15.85
C ARG A 126 11.55 -21.33 15.52
N MET A 127 10.74 -21.29 14.46
CA MET A 127 10.01 -22.47 14.00
C MET A 127 10.95 -23.60 13.57
N GLU A 128 12.04 -23.30 12.87
CA GLU A 128 13.06 -24.29 12.50
C GLU A 128 13.71 -24.94 13.73
N GLU A 129 14.07 -24.14 14.75
CA GLU A 129 14.63 -24.63 16.02
C GLU A 129 13.65 -25.55 16.76
N GLU A 130 12.37 -25.16 16.85
CA GLU A 130 11.33 -25.97 17.50
C GLU A 130 11.04 -27.28 16.73
N LEU A 131 11.02 -27.23 15.39
CA LEU A 131 10.82 -28.41 14.54
C LEU A 131 12.01 -29.38 14.59
N ALA A 132 13.24 -28.87 14.70
CA ALA A 132 14.44 -29.67 14.90
C ALA A 132 14.42 -30.46 16.22
N VAL A 133 13.84 -29.88 17.28
CA VAL A 133 13.64 -30.56 18.58
C VAL A 133 12.60 -31.68 18.48
N VAL A 134 11.60 -31.54 17.61
CA VAL A 134 10.52 -32.54 17.40
C VAL A 134 10.88 -33.57 16.33
N GLY A 135 12.08 -33.49 15.73
CA GLY A 135 12.58 -34.47 14.76
C GLY A 135 11.95 -34.34 13.36
N VAL A 136 11.27 -33.23 13.06
CA VAL A 136 10.71 -32.93 11.75
C VAL A 136 11.75 -32.15 10.96
N ARG A 137 12.23 -32.69 9.83
CA ARG A 137 13.13 -31.98 8.91
C ARG A 137 12.30 -31.10 7.97
N VAL A 138 12.61 -29.80 7.94
CA VAL A 138 12.15 -28.83 6.94
C VAL A 138 13.13 -28.82 5.78
#